data_AF-A0A534BEQ5-F1
#
_entry.id   AF-A0A534BEQ5-F1
#
_cell.length_a   1.000
_cell.length_b   1.000
_cell.length_c   1.000
_cell.angle_alpha   90.00
_cell.angle_beta   90.00
_cell.angle_gamma   90.00
#
_symmetry.space_group_name_H-M   'P 1'
#
loop_
_entity.id
_entity.type
_entity.pdbx_description
1 polymer ?
#
loop_
_entity_poly.entity_id
_entity_poly.type
_entity_poly.pdbx_seq_one_letter_code
_entity_poly.pdbx_strand_id
1 'polypeptide(L)'
;MSYTALARKWRPKKFSELTGQEHVRRALVNALESGRVHHAFLFTGTRGVGKTTIARILAKCLNCETGVRAEPCGVCASCLEIDAGRFPDL
;
A
#
# COMPACT_ATOMS: atom_id res chain seq x y z
N MET A 1 18.59 -20.43 -4.47
CA MET A 1 18.23 -19.02 -4.22
C MET A 1 17.59 -18.46 -5.48
N SER A 2 16.27 -18.30 -5.48
CA SER A 2 15.54 -17.79 -6.66
C SER A 2 15.88 -16.31 -6.88
N TYR A 3 16.32 -15.95 -8.07
CA TYR A 3 16.59 -14.57 -8.46
C TYR A 3 15.29 -13.75 -8.40
N THR A 4 15.27 -12.71 -7.57
CA THR A 4 14.14 -11.78 -7.47
C THR A 4 14.52 -10.47 -8.15
N ALA A 5 13.71 -10.03 -9.11
CA ALA A 5 13.88 -8.74 -9.78
C ALA A 5 13.93 -7.59 -8.76
N LEU A 6 14.83 -6.62 -8.97
CA LEU A 6 15.02 -5.47 -8.07
C LEU A 6 13.73 -4.69 -7.82
N ALA A 7 12.89 -4.55 -8.85
CA ALA A 7 11.59 -3.89 -8.75
C ALA A 7 10.62 -4.57 -7.77
N ARG A 8 10.77 -5.88 -7.51
CA ARG A 8 10.02 -6.59 -6.47
C ARG A 8 10.71 -6.51 -5.12
N LYS A 9 12.04 -6.65 -5.10
CA LYS A 9 12.84 -6.61 -3.86
C LYS A 9 12.70 -5.27 -3.13
N TRP A 10 12.68 -4.17 -3.88
CA TRP A 10 12.65 -2.81 -3.34
C TRP A 10 11.26 -2.16 -3.43
N ARG A 11 10.21 -2.95 -3.59
CA ARG A 11 8.86 -2.42 -3.66
C ARG A 11 8.50 -1.76 -2.31
N PRO A 12 8.16 -0.46 -2.29
CA PRO A 12 7.75 0.22 -1.06
C PRO A 12 6.61 -0.51 -0.35
N LYS A 13 6.74 -0.65 0.97
CA LYS A 13 5.77 -1.31 1.84
C LYS A 13 4.96 -0.31 2.66
N LYS A 14 5.47 0.90 2.85
CA LYS A 14 4.85 2.00 3.61
C LYS A 14 4.74 3.26 2.77
N PHE A 15 3.82 4.16 3.15
CA PHE A 15 3.67 5.46 2.49
C PHE A 15 4.92 6.35 2.60
N SER A 16 5.69 6.23 3.68
CA SER A 16 6.94 6.96 3.89
C SER A 16 8.08 6.55 2.95
N GLU A 17 7.99 5.36 2.35
CA GLU A 17 8.99 4.82 1.42
C GLU A 17 8.68 5.16 -0.04
N LEU A 18 7.57 5.85 -0.32
CA LEU A 18 7.19 6.29 -1.66
C LEU A 18 7.91 7.58 -2.05
N THR A 19 8.56 7.58 -3.21
CA THR A 19 9.23 8.77 -3.77
C THR A 19 8.33 9.54 -4.75
N GLY A 20 8.29 10.87 -4.65
CA GLY A 20 7.69 11.78 -5.64
C GLY A 20 6.17 11.97 -5.60
N GLN A 21 5.41 11.04 -5.02
CA GLN A 21 3.93 11.04 -4.99
C GLN A 21 3.33 11.73 -3.75
N GLU A 22 3.90 12.86 -3.36
CA GLU A 22 3.63 13.48 -2.05
C GLU A 22 2.17 13.96 -1.89
N HIS A 23 1.56 14.49 -2.95
CA HIS A 23 0.17 14.92 -2.94
C HIS A 23 -0.80 13.73 -2.75
N VAL A 24 -0.56 12.61 -3.44
CA VAL A 24 -1.36 11.38 -3.28
C VAL A 24 -1.17 10.81 -1.88
N ARG A 25 0.08 10.77 -1.40
CA ARG A 25 0.43 10.29 -0.06
C ARG A 25 -0.36 11.05 1.01
N ARG A 26 -0.31 12.39 0.99
CA ARG A 26 -1.04 13.23 1.95
C ARG A 26 -2.55 12.99 1.89
N ALA A 27 -3.13 12.94 0.69
CA ALA A 27 -4.57 12.72 0.54
C ALA A 27 -5.01 11.38 1.15
N LEU A 28 -4.26 10.30 0.89
CA LEU A 28 -4.58 8.97 1.42
C LEU A 28 -4.36 8.87 2.94
N VAL A 29 -3.26 9.45 3.45
CA VAL A 29 -2.98 9.50 4.90
C VAL A 29 -4.10 10.25 5.61
N ASN A 30 -4.48 11.43 5.11
CA ASN A 30 -5.55 12.23 5.71
C ASN A 30 -6.92 11.51 5.66
N ALA A 31 -7.21 10.78 4.57
CA ALA A 31 -8.44 9.99 4.46
C ALA A 31 -8.50 8.87 5.50
N LEU A 32 -7.37 8.18 5.74
CA LEU A 32 -7.26 7.13 6.75
C LEU A 32 -7.38 7.70 8.17
N GLU A 33 -6.65 8.78 8.48
CA GLU A 33 -6.65 9.41 9.81
C GLU A 33 -8.00 10.04 10.17
N SER A 34 -8.69 10.63 9.19
CA SER A 34 -10.01 11.22 9.42
C SER A 34 -11.16 10.21 9.36
N GLY A 35 -10.87 8.92 9.10
CA GLY A 35 -11.89 7.87 8.93
C GLY A 35 -12.79 8.07 7.69
N ARG A 36 -12.46 9.02 6.81
CA ARG A 36 -13.24 9.35 5.60
C ARG A 36 -12.64 8.66 4.39
N VAL A 37 -12.72 7.33 4.39
CA VAL A 37 -12.23 6.50 3.28
C VAL A 37 -13.33 6.31 2.24
N HIS A 38 -13.02 6.59 0.98
CA HIS A 38 -13.95 6.33 -0.13
C HIS A 38 -14.03 4.82 -0.44
N HIS A 39 -15.20 4.38 -0.91
CA HIS A 39 -15.43 2.98 -1.28
C HIS A 39 -14.64 2.53 -2.53
N ALA A 40 -14.17 3.48 -3.35
CA ALA A 40 -13.44 3.19 -4.57
C ALA A 40 -12.31 4.21 -4.82
N PHE A 41 -11.17 3.71 -5.31
CA PHE A 41 -10.02 4.52 -5.70
C PHE A 41 -9.56 4.15 -7.11
N LEU A 42 -9.44 5.14 -8.00
CA LEU A 42 -8.90 4.97 -9.34
C LEU A 42 -7.49 5.58 -9.41
N PHE A 43 -6.46 4.73 -9.50
CA PHE A 43 -5.08 5.17 -9.69
C PHE A 43 -4.72 5.18 -11.18
N THR A 44 -4.48 6.36 -11.75
CA THR A 44 -4.12 6.55 -13.17
C THR A 44 -2.65 6.97 -13.35
N GLY A 45 -2.10 6.83 -14.57
CA GLY A 45 -0.73 7.23 -14.90
C GLY A 45 0.06 6.20 -15.70
N THR A 46 1.28 6.54 -16.10
CA THR A 46 2.14 5.70 -16.97
C THR A 46 2.63 4.41 -16.28
N ARG A 47 3.08 3.42 -17.06
CA ARG A 47 3.58 2.15 -16.52
C ARG A 47 4.82 2.40 -15.65
N GLY A 48 4.89 1.74 -14.48
CA GLY A 48 6.06 1.81 -13.59
C GLY A 48 6.00 2.90 -12.50
N VAL A 49 5.05 3.84 -12.54
CA VAL A 49 4.97 4.96 -11.56
C VAL A 49 4.47 4.59 -10.16
N GLY A 50 4.32 3.30 -9.86
CA GLY A 50 3.94 2.85 -8.50
C GLY A 50 2.45 2.74 -8.21
N LYS A 51 1.55 2.87 -9.20
CA LYS A 51 0.08 2.78 -9.00
C LYS A 51 -0.37 1.56 -8.18
N THR A 52 0.02 0.36 -8.61
CA THR A 52 -0.31 -0.88 -7.90
C THR A 52 0.40 -0.98 -6.54
N THR A 53 1.55 -0.31 -6.36
CA THR A 53 2.24 -0.27 -5.07
C THR A 53 1.44 0.56 -4.08
N ILE A 54 0.98 1.74 -4.48
CA ILE A 54 0.13 2.60 -3.65
C ILE A 54 -1.16 1.87 -3.26
N ALA A 55 -1.82 1.20 -4.23
CA ALA A 55 -3.01 0.40 -3.97
C ALA A 55 -2.75 -0.71 -2.92
N ARG A 56 -1.61 -1.41 -3.00
CA ARG A 56 -1.22 -2.44 -2.02
C ARG A 56 -0.93 -1.87 -0.63
N ILE A 57 -0.31 -0.69 -0.55
CA ILE A 57 -0.07 -0.02 0.73
C ILE A 57 -1.41 0.38 1.35
N LEU A 58 -2.32 0.96 0.57
CA LEU A 58 -3.66 1.32 1.04
C LEU A 58 -4.44 0.10 1.53
N ALA A 59 -4.42 -1.01 0.79
CA ALA A 59 -5.06 -2.25 1.22
C ALA A 59 -4.49 -2.76 2.55
N LYS A 60 -3.16 -2.68 2.77
CA LYS A 60 -2.55 -3.02 4.05
C LYS A 60 -3.03 -2.12 5.18
N CYS A 61 -3.16 -0.82 4.93
CA CYS A 61 -3.67 0.14 5.92
C CYS A 61 -5.10 -0.15 6.34
N LEU A 62 -5.95 -0.61 5.42
CA LEU A 62 -7.36 -0.92 5.67
C LEU A 62 -7.55 -2.29 6.34
N ASN A 63 -6.78 -3.29 5.95
CA ASN A 63 -6.89 -4.68 6.42
C ASN A 63 -5.92 -5.01 7.56
N CYS A 64 -5.28 -4.02 8.18
CA CYS A 64 -4.35 -4.27 9.27
C CYS A 64 -5.11 -4.73 10.52
N GLU A 65 -4.71 -5.85 11.12
CA GLU A 65 -5.35 -6.41 12.32
C GLU A 65 -5.25 -5.48 13.54
N THR A 66 -4.25 -4.60 13.56
CA THR A 66 -4.09 -3.57 14.59
C THR A 66 -5.05 -2.38 14.41
N GLY A 67 -5.95 -2.43 13.44
CA GLY A 67 -6.88 -1.35 13.08
C GLY A 67 -6.43 -0.53 11.87
N VAL A 68 -7.37 0.28 11.37
CA VAL A 68 -7.18 1.14 10.19
C VAL A 68 -6.27 2.32 10.54
N ARG A 69 -5.11 2.43 9.89
CA ARG A 69 -4.14 3.51 10.11
C ARG A 69 -3.26 3.76 8.91
N ALA A 70 -2.73 4.98 8.82
CA ALA A 70 -1.78 5.39 7.77
C ALA A 70 -0.49 4.55 7.75
N GLU A 71 -0.08 4.00 8.89
CA GLU A 71 1.11 3.16 9.00
C GLU A 71 0.75 1.70 9.30
N PRO A 72 0.80 0.80 8.30
CA PRO A 72 0.49 -0.60 8.52
C PRO A 72 1.58 -1.26 9.38
N CYS A 73 1.21 -2.25 10.19
CA CYS A 73 2.16 -2.92 11.10
C CYS A 73 3.27 -3.67 10.34
N GLY A 74 2.97 -4.21 9.16
CA GLY A 74 3.90 -4.98 8.34
C GLY A 74 4.23 -6.39 8.86
N VAL A 75 3.61 -6.82 9.98
CA VAL A 75 3.91 -8.09 10.65
C VAL A 75 2.70 -9.00 10.84
N CYS A 76 1.48 -8.48 10.76
CA CYS A 76 0.26 -9.29 10.87
C CYS A 76 0.03 -10.14 9.62
N ALA A 77 -0.81 -11.18 9.72
CA ALA A 77 -1.05 -12.12 8.63
C ALA A 77 -1.53 -11.39 7.38
N SER A 78 -2.50 -10.49 7.54
CA SER A 78 -3.04 -9.67 6.44
C SER A 78 -1.95 -8.84 5.75
N CYS A 79 -1.06 -8.19 6.50
CA CYS A 79 0.03 -7.40 5.92
C CYS A 79 1.03 -8.26 5.13
N LEU A 80 1.38 -9.43 5.67
CA LEU A 80 2.33 -10.35 5.06
C LEU A 80 1.76 -10.98 3.77
N GLU A 81 0.47 -11.33 3.77
CA GLU A 81 -0.21 -11.90 2.61
C GLU A 81 -0.38 -10.88 1.47
N ILE A 82 -0.68 -9.62 1.78
CA ILE A 82 -0.77 -8.55 0.77
C ILE A 82 0.60 -8.27 0.13
N ASP A 83 1.67 -8.26 0.93
CA ASP A 83 3.05 -8.14 0.45
C ASP A 83 3.44 -9.31 -0.45
N ALA A 84 3.01 -10.52 -0.09
CA ALA A 84 3.25 -11.73 -0.87
C ALA A 84 2.33 -11.84 -2.10
N GLY A 85 1.31 -11.00 -2.21
CA GLY A 85 0.33 -11.02 -3.30
C GLY A 85 -0.54 -12.26 -3.31
N ARG A 86 -0.89 -12.78 -2.13
CA ARG A 86 -1.78 -13.94 -1.94
C ARG A 86 -3.02 -13.60 -1.12
N PHE A 87 -3.27 -12.32 -0.87
CA PHE A 87 -4.41 -11.89 -0.08
C PHE A 87 -5.69 -12.05 -0.93
N PRO A 88 -6.75 -12.70 -0.41
CA PRO A 88 -7.95 -13.02 -1.20
C PRO A 88 -8.60 -11.80 -1.88
N ASP A 89 -8.55 -10.64 -1.23
CA ASP A 89 -9.20 -9.42 -1.74
C ASP A 89 -8.34 -8.61 -2.73
N LEU A 90 -7.12 -9.07 -3.09
CA LEU A 90 -6.16 -8.28 -3.89
C LEU A 90 -5.25 -9.06 -4.85
#